data_AF-A0A8T3D8E6-F1
#
_entry.id   AF-A0A8T3D8E6-F1
#
_cell.length_a   1.000
_cell.length_b   1.000
_cell.length_c   1.000
_cell.angle_alpha   90.00
_cell.angle_beta   90.00
_cell.angle_gamma   90.00
#
_symmetry.space_group_name_H-M   'P 1'
#
loop_
_entity.id
_entity.type
_entity.pdbx_description
1 polymer ?
#
loop_
_entity_poly.entity_id
_entity_poly.type
_entity_poly.pdbx_seq_one_letter_code
_entity_poly.pdbx_strand_id
1 'polypeptide(L)'
;MATCFALLSHCKITLNYFLSQVGLWKSHSKHKQDGGCFIGHHKLSTQKNSTHGNAKSLQSFIREIELLRSSRDGQIEEAMLFNKKLENELRRSQDALLALENCNRKLKREQAAMRKKVEEARQAVLSGLGKVKELEVKANHVPMLQRHVQQLESELRYYRSEVSKLQVPGGSAGEQQYGGASGPGRRCCLTTQQDRRSPTGRAESTSESAVEEQLFRSVEGQAASDEEEEKWTGEQQTQVDEVKKILTRLSCCGDRCDDKAVKKLLSHFGGAGGEESQTAVVELLEKVTRLNKQLELKESQARKAEMDMDQMKDSLVLELQQKAEETEHLHLELQMLETERVRLSLVEEKLMDVLQLLQKLRDLNVSRRSLGKILLSTLESCSDPQHGKAHILEVLNALCHELAACELLSSTTLERTQSHQSLTNALLISC
;
A
#
# COMPACT_ATOMS: atom_id res chain seq x y z
N MET A 1 -8.20 5.51 -5.71
CA MET A 1 -8.12 6.15 -7.05
C MET A 1 -6.78 5.87 -7.75
N ALA A 2 -5.86 6.83 -7.92
CA ALA A 2 -4.70 6.68 -8.83
C ALA A 2 -3.79 5.46 -8.54
N THR A 3 -3.53 5.16 -7.26
CA THR A 3 -2.76 3.97 -6.84
C THR A 3 -3.46 2.65 -7.16
N CYS A 4 -4.79 2.58 -7.01
CA CYS A 4 -5.59 1.42 -7.37
C CYS A 4 -5.57 1.18 -8.89
N PHE A 5 -5.69 2.25 -9.68
CA PHE A 5 -5.56 2.19 -11.14
C PHE A 5 -4.16 1.73 -11.59
N ALA A 6 -3.10 2.19 -10.92
CA ALA A 6 -1.74 1.73 -11.20
C ALA A 6 -1.57 0.22 -10.91
N LEU A 7 -2.11 -0.28 -9.79
CA LEU A 7 -2.08 -1.70 -9.43
C LEU A 7 -2.91 -2.57 -10.39
N LEU A 8 -4.14 -2.17 -10.71
CA LEU A 8 -4.99 -2.87 -11.68
C LEU A 8 -4.38 -2.89 -13.09
N SER A 9 -3.70 -1.81 -13.49
CA SER A 9 -2.94 -1.75 -14.74
C SER A 9 -1.74 -2.72 -14.70
N HIS A 10 -0.96 -2.74 -13.61
CA HIS A 10 0.14 -3.68 -13.44
C HIS A 10 -0.34 -5.13 -13.49
N CYS A 11 -1.38 -5.50 -12.74
CA CYS A 11 -1.95 -6.85 -12.77
C CYS A 11 -2.44 -7.23 -14.18
N LYS A 12 -3.07 -6.32 -14.93
CA LYS A 12 -3.44 -6.58 -16.34
C LYS A 12 -2.22 -6.77 -17.24
N ILE A 13 -1.13 -6.02 -17.04
CA ILE A 13 0.11 -6.18 -17.81
C ILE A 13 0.78 -7.53 -17.48
N THR A 14 0.97 -7.86 -16.20
CA THR A 14 1.56 -9.12 -15.75
C THR A 14 0.73 -10.33 -16.21
N LEU A 15 -0.60 -10.27 -16.11
CA LEU A 15 -1.47 -11.36 -16.55
C LEU A 15 -1.42 -11.57 -18.08
N ASN A 16 -1.40 -10.49 -18.87
CA ASN A 16 -1.22 -10.60 -20.33
C ASN A 16 0.18 -11.11 -20.71
N TYR A 17 1.23 -10.72 -19.97
CA TYR A 17 2.58 -11.20 -20.20
C TYR A 17 2.68 -12.72 -19.91
N PHE A 18 2.06 -13.18 -18.83
CA PHE A 18 1.97 -14.61 -18.47
C PHE A 18 1.14 -15.40 -19.49
N LEU A 19 -0.04 -14.90 -19.89
CA LEU A 19 -0.87 -15.50 -20.94
C LEU A 19 -0.16 -15.55 -22.30
N SER A 20 0.67 -14.56 -22.62
CA SER A 20 1.50 -14.55 -23.84
C SER A 20 2.57 -15.65 -23.81
N GLN A 21 3.32 -15.78 -22.71
CA GLN A 21 4.33 -16.85 -22.58
C GLN A 21 3.71 -18.26 -22.61
N VAL A 22 2.59 -18.49 -21.91
CA VAL A 22 1.88 -19.77 -21.92
C VAL A 22 1.22 -20.06 -23.29
N GLY A 23 0.76 -19.01 -23.99
CA GLY A 23 0.24 -19.11 -25.36
C GLY A 23 1.30 -19.50 -26.40
N LEU A 24 2.51 -18.98 -26.26
CA LEU A 24 3.66 -19.33 -27.11
C LEU A 24 4.04 -20.81 -26.96
N TRP A 25 4.16 -21.32 -25.73
CA TRP A 25 4.50 -22.74 -25.48
C TRP A 25 3.50 -23.73 -26.08
N LYS A 26 2.21 -23.36 -26.18
CA LYS A 26 1.18 -24.24 -26.77
C LYS A 26 1.21 -24.26 -28.31
N SER A 27 1.77 -23.23 -28.94
CA SER A 27 1.65 -22.98 -30.38
C SER A 27 2.61 -23.79 -31.25
N HIS A 28 3.77 -24.21 -30.72
CA HIS A 28 4.75 -25.02 -31.48
C HIS A 28 4.36 -26.50 -31.64
N SER A 29 3.26 -26.95 -31.01
CA SER A 29 2.77 -28.33 -31.12
C SER A 29 2.09 -28.69 -32.45
N LYS A 30 1.81 -27.71 -33.32
CA LYS A 30 1.06 -27.90 -34.58
C LYS A 30 1.56 -27.03 -35.73
N HIS A 31 2.70 -27.39 -36.31
CA HIS A 31 2.95 -27.07 -37.72
C HIS A 31 2.97 -28.35 -38.56
N LYS A 32 2.45 -28.27 -39.79
CA LYS A 32 2.30 -29.42 -40.68
C LYS A 32 3.64 -29.84 -41.31
N GLN A 33 3.70 -31.10 -41.71
CA GLN A 33 4.58 -31.54 -42.79
C GLN A 33 4.28 -30.71 -44.04
N ASP A 34 5.30 -30.09 -44.65
CA ASP A 34 5.65 -30.37 -46.05
C ASP A 34 7.08 -29.88 -46.37
N GLY A 35 7.72 -30.48 -47.37
CA GLY A 35 9.00 -30.02 -47.96
C GLY A 35 10.22 -29.89 -47.02
N GLY A 36 11.12 -30.86 -46.92
CA GLY A 36 11.11 -32.19 -47.54
C GLY A 36 12.33 -33.01 -47.15
N CYS A 37 12.12 -34.12 -46.43
CA CYS A 37 13.20 -35.07 -46.13
C CYS A 37 13.63 -35.80 -47.41
N PHE A 38 14.94 -35.92 -47.61
CA PHE A 38 15.51 -36.63 -48.76
C PHE A 38 15.05 -38.09 -48.77
N ILE A 39 14.42 -38.54 -49.87
CA ILE A 39 14.06 -39.94 -50.06
C ILE A 39 15.36 -40.73 -50.26
N GLY A 40 15.72 -41.53 -49.26
CA GLY A 40 16.90 -42.39 -49.27
C GLY A 40 16.77 -43.53 -50.29
N HIS A 41 17.02 -43.24 -51.57
CA HIS A 41 17.04 -44.24 -52.64
C HIS A 41 18.24 -45.18 -52.53
N HIS A 42 18.18 -46.12 -51.59
CA HIS A 42 19.00 -47.33 -51.62
C HIS A 42 18.64 -48.17 -52.85
N LYS A 43 19.30 -47.89 -53.97
CA LYS A 43 19.34 -48.76 -55.14
C LYS A 43 20.76 -49.32 -55.27
N LEU A 44 20.93 -50.61 -54.96
CA LEU A 44 22.20 -51.28 -55.25
C LEU A 44 22.42 -51.24 -56.77
N SER A 45 23.55 -50.68 -57.19
CA SER A 45 24.06 -50.82 -58.55
C SER A 45 25.57 -51.01 -58.48
N THR A 46 26.03 -52.17 -58.91
CA THR A 46 27.43 -52.58 -58.88
C THR A 46 28.23 -51.88 -59.98
N GLN A 47 29.16 -50.98 -59.64
CA GLN A 47 30.27 -50.68 -60.55
C GLN A 47 31.57 -50.19 -59.88
N LYS A 48 32.65 -50.89 -60.27
CA LYS A 48 34.08 -50.54 -60.35
C LYS A 48 34.62 -49.31 -59.60
N ASN A 49 35.66 -49.57 -58.80
CA ASN A 49 36.70 -48.68 -58.28
C ASN A 49 36.65 -47.21 -58.74
N SER A 50 36.21 -46.32 -57.85
CA SER A 50 36.43 -44.86 -58.00
C SER A 50 36.71 -44.22 -56.64
N THR A 51 37.99 -44.14 -56.27
CA THR A 51 38.48 -43.37 -55.10
C THR A 51 38.05 -41.90 -55.17
N HIS A 52 37.85 -41.38 -56.39
CA HIS A 52 37.39 -40.03 -56.67
C HIS A 52 35.88 -39.82 -56.40
N GLY A 53 35.09 -40.89 -56.26
CA GLY A 53 33.69 -40.83 -55.84
C GLY A 53 33.55 -40.62 -54.33
N ASN A 54 34.18 -41.49 -53.52
CA ASN A 54 34.11 -41.41 -52.06
C ASN A 54 34.69 -40.09 -51.51
N ALA A 55 35.74 -39.55 -52.15
CA ALA A 55 36.28 -38.24 -51.79
C ALA A 55 35.22 -37.12 -51.88
N LYS A 56 34.33 -37.17 -52.89
CA LYS A 56 33.28 -36.17 -53.10
C LYS A 56 32.12 -36.31 -52.11
N SER A 57 31.73 -37.54 -51.75
CA SER A 57 30.71 -37.75 -50.70
C SER A 57 31.21 -37.29 -49.33
N LEU A 58 32.47 -37.64 -48.98
CA LEU A 58 33.10 -37.16 -47.73
C LEU A 58 33.19 -35.62 -47.69
N GLN A 59 33.59 -34.99 -48.79
CA GLN A 59 33.64 -33.52 -48.92
C GLN A 59 32.25 -32.85 -49.00
N SER A 60 31.17 -33.62 -49.18
CA SER A 60 29.80 -33.12 -49.02
C SER A 60 29.38 -33.19 -47.55
N PHE A 61 29.62 -34.33 -46.90
CA PHE A 61 29.33 -34.56 -45.48
C PHE A 61 30.09 -33.61 -44.55
N ILE A 62 31.35 -33.28 -44.86
CA ILE A 62 32.12 -32.27 -44.14
C ILE A 62 31.44 -30.89 -44.21
N ARG A 63 30.98 -30.47 -45.40
CA ARG A 63 30.26 -29.20 -45.58
C ARG A 63 28.90 -29.18 -44.89
N GLU A 64 28.20 -30.31 -44.86
CA GLU A 64 26.96 -30.47 -44.11
C GLU A 64 27.21 -30.33 -42.59
N ILE A 65 28.28 -30.93 -42.07
CA ILE A 65 28.72 -30.74 -40.67
C ILE A 65 29.11 -29.27 -40.38
N GLU A 66 29.76 -28.57 -41.31
CA GLU A 66 30.11 -27.15 -41.17
C GLU A 66 28.87 -26.24 -41.15
N LEU A 67 27.85 -26.55 -41.95
CA LEU A 67 26.56 -25.86 -41.96
C LEU A 67 25.75 -26.14 -40.69
N LEU A 68 25.72 -27.40 -40.23
CA LEU A 68 25.07 -27.77 -38.96
C LEU A 68 25.75 -27.12 -37.75
N ARG A 69 27.09 -27.00 -37.76
CA ARG A 69 27.84 -26.27 -36.73
C ARG A 69 27.52 -24.78 -36.76
N SER A 70 27.65 -24.10 -37.90
CA SER A 70 27.38 -22.66 -37.97
C SER A 70 25.92 -22.30 -37.65
N SER A 71 24.96 -23.14 -38.03
CA SER A 71 23.55 -22.98 -37.65
C SER A 71 23.33 -23.18 -36.14
N ARG A 72 23.90 -24.22 -35.54
CA ARG A 72 23.85 -24.47 -34.08
C ARG A 72 24.53 -23.34 -33.30
N ASP A 73 25.70 -22.91 -33.74
CA ASP A 73 26.52 -21.94 -33.03
C ASP A 73 25.87 -20.55 -33.06
N GLY A 74 25.20 -20.18 -34.17
CA GLY A 74 24.34 -19.00 -34.24
C GLY A 74 23.11 -19.07 -33.32
N GLN A 75 22.43 -20.23 -33.22
CA GLN A 75 21.34 -20.43 -32.25
C GLN A 75 21.81 -20.32 -30.80
N ILE A 76 23.01 -20.82 -30.49
CA ILE A 76 23.64 -20.69 -29.18
C ILE A 76 23.95 -19.22 -28.88
N GLU A 77 24.49 -18.45 -29.83
CA GLU A 77 24.80 -17.03 -29.66
C GLU A 77 23.52 -16.18 -29.47
N GLU A 78 22.46 -16.44 -30.24
CA GLU A 78 21.16 -15.78 -30.05
C GLU A 78 20.56 -16.10 -28.67
N ALA A 79 20.63 -17.36 -28.22
CA ALA A 79 20.18 -17.76 -26.88
C ALA A 79 21.01 -17.10 -25.76
N MET A 80 22.33 -16.94 -25.94
CA MET A 80 23.17 -16.19 -24.99
C MET A 80 22.78 -14.72 -24.92
N LEU A 81 22.56 -14.07 -26.06
CA LEU A 81 22.13 -12.66 -26.13
C LEU A 81 20.74 -12.45 -25.50
N PHE A 82 19.80 -13.36 -25.75
CA PHE A 82 18.46 -13.34 -25.14
C PHE A 82 18.53 -13.50 -23.62
N ASN A 83 19.25 -14.51 -23.12
CA ASN A 83 19.45 -14.71 -21.68
C ASN A 83 20.14 -13.49 -21.05
N LYS A 84 21.13 -12.89 -21.70
CA LYS A 84 21.80 -11.68 -21.19
C LYS A 84 20.87 -10.48 -21.13
N LYS A 85 19.95 -10.33 -22.08
CA LYS A 85 18.89 -9.32 -22.01
C LYS A 85 17.94 -9.58 -20.83
N LEU A 86 17.51 -10.83 -20.63
CA LEU A 86 16.63 -11.23 -19.54
C LEU A 86 17.25 -11.00 -18.15
N GLU A 87 18.55 -11.33 -17.96
CA GLU A 87 19.30 -11.00 -16.74
C GLU A 87 19.28 -9.48 -16.43
N ASN A 88 19.46 -8.65 -17.47
CA ASN A 88 19.51 -7.20 -17.32
C ASN A 88 18.12 -6.61 -17.02
N GLU A 89 17.05 -7.18 -17.57
CA GLU A 89 15.66 -6.78 -17.28
C GLU A 89 15.21 -7.24 -15.89
N LEU A 90 15.58 -8.46 -15.47
CA LEU A 90 15.38 -8.95 -14.10
C LEU A 90 16.08 -8.06 -13.07
N ARG A 91 17.35 -7.69 -13.31
CA ARG A 91 18.11 -6.79 -12.42
C ARG A 91 17.45 -5.42 -12.29
N ARG A 92 17.05 -4.80 -13.42
CA ARG A 92 16.32 -3.52 -13.42
C ARG A 92 15.01 -3.61 -12.64
N SER A 93 14.31 -4.74 -12.70
CA SER A 93 13.09 -4.99 -11.92
C SER A 93 13.40 -5.08 -10.42
N GLN A 94 14.48 -5.79 -10.03
CA GLN A 94 14.94 -5.88 -8.64
C GLN A 94 15.35 -4.50 -8.08
N ASP A 95 16.12 -3.71 -8.85
CA ASP A 95 16.51 -2.35 -8.48
C ASP A 95 15.28 -1.43 -8.28
N ALA A 96 14.29 -1.54 -9.17
CA ALA A 96 13.03 -0.79 -9.07
C ALA A 96 12.18 -1.22 -7.86
N LEU A 97 12.11 -2.52 -7.55
CA LEU A 97 11.43 -3.02 -6.35
C LEU A 97 12.07 -2.48 -5.07
N LEU A 98 13.40 -2.54 -4.95
CA LEU A 98 14.13 -1.98 -3.80
C LEU A 98 13.89 -0.48 -3.63
N ALA A 99 13.83 0.28 -4.73
CA ALA A 99 13.47 1.70 -4.69
C ALA A 99 12.03 1.92 -4.19
N LEU A 100 11.07 1.14 -4.69
CA LEU A 100 9.66 1.21 -4.26
C LEU A 100 9.46 0.82 -2.80
N GLU A 101 10.15 -0.21 -2.30
CA GLU A 101 10.14 -0.56 -0.88
C GLU A 101 10.67 0.58 -0.01
N ASN A 102 11.76 1.24 -0.42
CA ASN A 102 12.35 2.33 0.34
C ASN A 102 11.44 3.58 0.35
N CYS A 103 10.72 3.83 -0.75
CA CYS A 103 9.62 4.81 -0.79
C CYS A 103 8.46 4.40 0.15
N ASN A 104 8.08 3.12 0.21
CA ASN A 104 7.04 2.62 1.13
C ASN A 104 7.46 2.77 2.60
N ARG A 105 8.69 2.38 2.95
CA ARG A 105 9.33 2.58 4.27
C ARG A 105 9.37 4.06 4.66
N LYS A 106 9.57 4.98 3.70
CA LYS A 106 9.50 6.43 3.93
C LYS A 106 8.07 6.89 4.18
N LEU A 107 7.12 6.53 3.32
CA LEU A 107 5.72 6.93 3.43
C LEU A 107 5.07 6.44 4.74
N LYS A 108 5.39 5.22 5.20
CA LYS A 108 4.94 4.70 6.51
C LYS A 108 5.42 5.58 7.68
N ARG A 109 6.68 6.05 7.65
CA ARG A 109 7.22 6.98 8.66
C ARG A 109 6.56 8.35 8.61
N GLU A 110 6.31 8.88 7.41
CA GLU A 110 5.64 10.17 7.22
C GLU A 110 4.16 10.12 7.65
N GLN A 111 3.45 9.02 7.36
CA GLN A 111 2.08 8.79 7.82
C GLN A 111 1.99 8.70 9.35
N ALA A 112 2.94 8.00 10.01
CA ALA A 112 3.01 7.93 11.47
C ALA A 112 3.28 9.32 12.10
N ALA A 113 4.22 10.08 11.54
CA ALA A 113 4.51 11.44 11.98
C ALA A 113 3.31 12.40 11.78
N MET A 114 2.55 12.23 10.70
CA MET A 114 1.33 13.00 10.44
C MET A 114 0.22 12.66 11.44
N ARG A 115 -0.04 11.37 11.72
CA ARG A 115 -0.99 10.94 12.76
C ARG A 115 -0.66 11.56 14.12
N LYS A 116 0.63 11.56 14.52
CA LYS A 116 1.07 12.20 15.77
C LYS A 116 0.76 13.69 15.81
N LYS A 117 1.08 14.44 14.74
CA LYS A 117 0.78 15.87 14.64
C LYS A 117 -0.71 16.20 14.67
N VAL A 118 -1.56 15.35 14.09
CA VAL A 118 -3.02 15.50 14.12
C VAL A 118 -3.56 15.35 15.55
N GLU A 119 -3.08 14.36 16.31
CA GLU A 119 -3.52 14.16 17.70
C GLU A 119 -2.94 15.23 18.65
N GLU A 120 -1.70 15.71 18.41
CA GLU A 120 -1.12 16.88 19.09
C GLU A 120 -2.00 18.14 18.87
N ALA A 121 -2.44 18.39 17.62
CA ALA A 121 -3.33 19.49 17.30
C ALA A 121 -4.73 19.33 17.92
N ARG A 122 -5.28 18.11 17.93
CA ARG A 122 -6.56 17.80 18.58
C ARG A 122 -6.51 18.08 20.08
N GLN A 123 -5.46 17.64 20.76
CA GLN A 123 -5.28 17.87 22.19
C GLN A 123 -5.08 19.37 22.51
N ALA A 124 -4.38 20.10 21.65
CA ALA A 124 -4.28 21.55 21.74
C ALA A 124 -5.67 22.22 21.66
N VAL A 125 -6.49 21.85 20.67
CA VAL A 125 -7.88 22.36 20.52
C VAL A 125 -8.75 22.02 21.73
N LEU A 126 -8.70 20.79 22.24
CA LEU A 126 -9.45 20.38 23.44
C LEU A 126 -9.05 21.23 24.66
N SER A 127 -7.74 21.45 24.87
CA SER A 127 -7.24 22.29 25.96
C SER A 127 -7.63 23.78 25.80
N GLY A 128 -7.69 24.28 24.56
CA GLY A 128 -8.14 25.62 24.23
C GLY A 128 -9.64 25.80 24.52
N LEU A 129 -10.47 24.85 24.10
CA LEU A 129 -11.91 24.86 24.34
C LEU A 129 -12.25 24.81 25.84
N GLY A 130 -11.48 24.06 26.64
CA GLY A 130 -11.60 24.08 28.10
C GLY A 130 -11.39 25.49 28.68
N LYS A 131 -10.30 26.16 28.28
CA LYS A 131 -10.02 27.55 28.69
C LYS A 131 -11.08 28.55 28.23
N VAL A 132 -11.63 28.37 27.02
CA VAL A 132 -12.76 29.21 26.54
C VAL A 132 -13.98 29.05 27.42
N LYS A 133 -14.36 27.82 27.81
CA LYS A 133 -15.48 27.58 28.74
C LYS A 133 -15.24 28.17 30.13
N GLU A 134 -14.01 28.11 30.65
CA GLU A 134 -13.67 28.81 31.89
C GLU A 134 -13.84 30.34 31.78
N LEU A 135 -13.42 30.92 30.65
CA LEU A 135 -13.54 32.35 30.39
C LEU A 135 -15.00 32.77 30.17
N GLU A 136 -15.81 31.94 29.53
CA GLU A 136 -17.26 32.10 29.38
C GLU A 136 -17.96 32.13 30.73
N VAL A 137 -17.67 31.16 31.62
CA VAL A 137 -18.20 31.15 33.00
C VAL A 137 -17.76 32.41 33.76
N LYS A 138 -16.51 32.85 33.64
CA LYS A 138 -16.01 34.09 34.26
C LYS A 138 -16.71 35.33 33.68
N ALA A 139 -16.91 35.39 32.36
CA ALA A 139 -17.61 36.49 31.67
C ALA A 139 -19.07 36.62 32.10
N ASN A 140 -19.78 35.51 32.32
CA ASN A 140 -21.18 35.50 32.77
C ASN A 140 -21.39 36.17 34.15
N HIS A 141 -20.34 36.31 34.97
CA HIS A 141 -20.40 37.04 36.24
C HIS A 141 -20.24 38.56 36.07
N VAL A 142 -19.64 39.04 34.97
CA VAL A 142 -19.34 40.46 34.75
C VAL A 142 -20.60 41.35 34.74
N PRO A 143 -21.71 41.01 34.06
CA PRO A 143 -22.94 41.82 34.10
C PRO A 143 -23.63 41.86 35.47
N MET A 144 -23.31 40.93 36.37
CA MET A 144 -23.81 40.95 37.75
C MET A 144 -22.96 41.88 38.62
N LEU A 145 -21.64 41.78 38.51
CA LEU A 145 -20.70 42.69 39.16
C LEU A 145 -20.89 44.15 38.70
N GLN A 146 -21.10 44.39 37.40
CA GLN A 146 -21.38 45.72 36.85
C GLN A 146 -22.64 46.35 37.45
N ARG A 147 -23.74 45.60 37.60
CA ARG A 147 -24.96 46.09 38.26
C ARG A 147 -24.74 46.44 39.73
N HIS A 148 -23.95 45.63 40.44
CA HIS A 148 -23.64 45.91 41.85
C HIS A 148 -22.74 47.14 42.00
N VAL A 149 -21.76 47.33 41.10
CA VAL A 149 -20.95 48.57 41.05
C VAL A 149 -21.84 49.80 40.78
N GLN A 150 -22.75 49.74 39.79
CA GLN A 150 -23.68 50.83 39.49
C GLN A 150 -24.61 51.17 40.67
N GLN A 151 -25.05 50.15 41.42
CA GLN A 151 -25.81 50.35 42.65
C GLN A 151 -24.96 51.08 43.71
N LEU A 152 -23.76 50.59 44.02
CA LEU A 152 -22.85 51.22 44.99
C LEU A 152 -22.46 52.64 44.57
N GLU A 153 -22.27 52.91 43.28
CA GLU A 153 -22.07 54.26 42.73
C GLU A 153 -23.30 55.16 42.91
N SER A 154 -24.51 54.62 42.88
CA SER A 154 -25.74 55.38 43.14
C SER A 154 -25.91 55.70 44.63
N GLU A 155 -25.61 54.74 45.51
CA GLU A 155 -25.61 54.92 46.97
C GLU A 155 -24.52 55.91 47.40
N LEU A 156 -23.30 55.80 46.88
CA LEU A 156 -22.22 56.77 47.13
C LEU A 156 -22.55 58.18 46.63
N ARG A 157 -23.26 58.32 45.49
CA ARG A 157 -23.77 59.63 45.03
C ARG A 157 -24.85 60.17 45.95
N TYR A 158 -25.77 59.33 46.42
CA TYR A 158 -26.79 59.70 47.39
C TYR A 158 -26.17 60.18 48.71
N TYR A 159 -25.30 59.39 49.35
CA TYR A 159 -24.66 59.77 50.60
C TYR A 159 -23.79 61.03 50.46
N ARG A 160 -23.05 61.20 49.35
CA ARG A 160 -22.34 62.46 49.08
C ARG A 160 -23.30 63.65 48.96
N SER A 161 -24.45 63.47 48.29
CA SER A 161 -25.47 64.52 48.18
C SER A 161 -26.09 64.87 49.54
N GLU A 162 -26.44 63.90 50.37
CA GLU A 162 -26.96 64.15 51.72
C GLU A 162 -25.93 64.85 52.61
N VAL A 163 -24.66 64.42 52.59
CA VAL A 163 -23.57 65.10 53.32
C VAL A 163 -23.38 66.55 52.83
N SER A 164 -23.51 66.81 51.52
CA SER A 164 -23.49 68.19 51.00
C SER A 164 -24.75 69.00 51.33
N LYS A 165 -25.94 68.38 51.47
CA LYS A 165 -27.16 69.08 51.95
C LYS A 165 -27.06 69.48 53.43
N LEU A 166 -26.34 68.69 54.23
CA LEU A 166 -26.04 68.97 55.63
C LEU A 166 -24.91 70.01 55.82
N GLN A 167 -24.34 70.57 54.74
CA GLN A 167 -23.28 71.58 54.80
C GLN A 167 -23.65 72.86 54.03
N VAL A 168 -23.90 73.94 54.77
CA VAL A 168 -24.07 75.30 54.23
C VAL A 168 -23.53 76.31 55.26
N PRO A 169 -22.96 77.45 54.83
CA PRO A 169 -21.77 77.58 53.99
C PRO A 169 -20.59 78.14 54.82
N GLY A 170 -19.36 77.64 54.64
CA GLY A 170 -18.24 78.12 55.46
C GLY A 170 -16.85 77.93 54.85
N GLY A 171 -16.10 79.04 54.74
CA GLY A 171 -14.63 79.03 54.63
C GLY A 171 -14.05 78.95 53.22
N SER A 172 -13.60 80.08 52.70
CA SER A 172 -12.57 80.14 51.65
C SER A 172 -11.16 80.09 52.27
N ALA A 173 -10.22 79.32 51.71
CA ALA A 173 -8.77 79.63 51.62
C ALA A 173 -7.94 78.41 51.13
N GLY A 174 -6.77 78.66 50.52
CA GLY A 174 -5.72 77.67 50.22
C GLY A 174 -6.05 76.77 49.02
N GLU A 175 -5.30 76.73 47.91
CA GLU A 175 -3.85 76.59 47.76
C GLU A 175 -3.25 75.45 48.60
N GLN A 176 -2.98 74.31 47.95
CA GLN A 176 -1.67 73.66 48.07
C GLN A 176 -1.38 72.68 46.91
N GLN A 177 -0.46 73.09 46.06
CA GLN A 177 0.01 72.34 44.89
C GLN A 177 1.22 71.47 45.27
N TYR A 178 0.98 70.29 45.83
CA TYR A 178 2.08 69.36 46.18
C TYR A 178 2.45 68.44 45.02
N GLY A 179 3.36 68.92 44.18
CA GLY A 179 4.21 68.06 43.35
C GLY A 179 5.50 67.70 44.11
N GLY A 180 5.86 66.42 44.18
CA GLY A 180 7.17 66.03 44.70
C GLY A 180 7.30 64.55 45.07
N ALA A 181 8.18 63.83 44.34
CA ALA A 181 9.06 62.74 44.85
C ALA A 181 9.79 61.98 43.71
N SER A 182 10.46 62.66 42.77
CA SER A 182 11.45 61.99 41.90
C SER A 182 12.78 61.84 42.64
N GLY A 183 12.90 60.80 43.46
CA GLY A 183 14.09 60.51 44.28
C GLY A 183 15.18 59.74 43.53
N PRO A 184 16.45 60.23 43.46
CA PRO A 184 17.52 59.57 42.71
C PRO A 184 18.48 58.72 43.58
N GLY A 185 18.78 57.50 43.12
CA GLY A 185 19.94 56.68 43.52
C GLY A 185 20.37 55.83 42.32
N ARG A 186 21.65 55.70 41.92
CA ARG A 186 22.88 55.31 42.63
C ARG A 186 22.75 53.98 43.40
N ARG A 187 23.68 53.03 43.29
CA ARG A 187 24.84 52.88 42.37
C ARG A 187 25.42 51.45 42.45
N CYS A 188 25.89 50.93 41.31
CA CYS A 188 26.79 49.78 41.13
C CYS A 188 26.37 48.38 41.60
N CYS A 189 26.75 47.41 40.77
CA CYS A 189 26.88 45.99 41.10
C CYS A 189 27.97 45.75 42.15
N LEU A 190 27.93 44.61 42.85
CA LEU A 190 28.92 43.54 42.66
C LEU A 190 28.50 42.21 43.33
N THR A 191 28.79 41.12 42.60
CA THR A 191 28.92 39.69 42.95
C THR A 191 28.90 39.22 44.42
N THR A 192 28.35 38.01 44.68
CA THR A 192 29.12 36.80 45.10
C THR A 192 28.25 35.53 45.22
N GLN A 193 28.55 34.50 44.40
CA GLN A 193 28.24 33.05 44.56
C GLN A 193 26.76 32.61 44.74
N GLN A 194 26.33 31.35 44.55
CA GLN A 194 26.92 30.01 44.30
C GLN A 194 25.90 29.21 43.42
N ASP A 195 26.14 28.11 42.70
CA ASP A 195 27.34 27.31 42.35
C ASP A 195 27.07 26.48 41.06
N ARG A 196 28.11 25.86 40.45
CA ARG A 196 28.16 24.68 39.52
C ARG A 196 27.01 24.42 38.49
N ARG A 197 27.28 24.08 37.21
CA ARG A 197 28.52 23.82 36.43
C ARG A 197 28.23 23.85 34.90
N SER A 198 29.26 24.15 34.11
CA SER A 198 29.34 24.05 32.63
C SER A 198 30.79 23.63 32.24
N PRO A 199 31.21 23.55 30.95
CA PRO A 199 30.54 23.19 29.68
C PRO A 199 30.77 21.67 29.38
N THR A 200 31.21 21.06 28.26
CA THR A 200 31.71 21.36 26.87
C THR A 200 31.68 20.02 26.07
N GLY A 201 31.74 19.86 24.74
CA GLY A 201 31.73 20.77 23.58
C GLY A 201 32.89 20.54 22.57
N ARG A 202 32.57 20.15 21.32
CA ARG A 202 33.33 20.26 20.03
C ARG A 202 34.21 19.09 19.47
N ALA A 203 33.85 18.67 18.25
CA ALA A 203 34.62 18.22 17.06
C ALA A 203 35.36 16.86 16.95
N GLU A 204 35.58 16.53 15.66
CA GLU A 204 36.23 15.40 14.98
C GLU A 204 37.71 15.15 15.42
N SER A 205 38.42 14.06 15.08
CA SER A 205 38.35 13.18 13.89
C SER A 205 39.05 11.79 14.04
N THR A 206 38.59 10.79 13.25
CA THR A 206 39.32 9.64 12.62
C THR A 206 40.46 8.87 13.33
N SER A 207 40.23 7.57 13.61
CA SER A 207 41.09 6.39 13.31
C SER A 207 40.35 5.12 13.82
N GLU A 208 39.93 4.18 12.96
CA GLU A 208 40.64 3.05 12.31
C GLU A 208 40.76 1.76 13.16
N SER A 209 40.79 0.60 12.47
CA SER A 209 40.67 -0.79 12.97
C SER A 209 39.23 -1.19 13.40
N ALA A 210 38.38 -1.86 12.61
CA ALA A 210 38.48 -3.10 11.81
C ALA A 210 38.14 -4.40 12.56
N VAL A 211 36.88 -4.87 12.43
CA VAL A 211 36.52 -6.27 12.09
C VAL A 211 35.08 -6.34 11.55
N GLU A 212 34.95 -6.81 10.32
CA GLU A 212 33.95 -7.73 9.77
C GLU A 212 32.56 -7.88 10.45
N GLU A 213 31.52 -7.37 9.79
CA GLU A 213 30.24 -8.10 9.65
C GLU A 213 30.13 -8.60 8.20
N GLN A 214 30.03 -9.92 8.03
CA GLN A 214 30.11 -10.57 6.72
C GLN A 214 28.76 -10.66 6.00
N LEU A 215 28.81 -10.57 4.67
CA LEU A 215 27.69 -10.78 3.76
C LEU A 215 27.19 -12.23 3.81
N PHE A 216 26.02 -12.47 4.39
CA PHE A 216 25.25 -13.69 4.12
C PHE A 216 24.25 -13.45 2.99
N ARG A 217 24.68 -13.72 1.76
CA ARG A 217 23.79 -13.89 0.61
C ARG A 217 22.96 -15.15 0.83
N SER A 218 21.64 -14.99 0.93
CA SER A 218 20.74 -16.15 0.80
C SER A 218 20.80 -16.63 -0.65
N VAL A 219 21.25 -17.87 -0.84
CA VAL A 219 21.18 -18.57 -2.13
C VAL A 219 19.91 -19.41 -2.16
N GLU A 220 19.02 -19.10 -3.11
CA GLU A 220 17.80 -19.85 -3.35
C GLU A 220 18.14 -21.16 -4.06
N GLY A 221 18.50 -22.18 -3.28
CA GLY A 221 18.84 -23.51 -3.76
C GLY A 221 17.60 -24.31 -4.16
N GLN A 222 17.10 -24.12 -5.38
CA GLN A 222 16.17 -25.08 -5.98
C GLN A 222 16.87 -26.41 -6.29
N ALA A 223 16.88 -27.31 -5.32
CA ALA A 223 17.09 -28.72 -5.57
C ALA A 223 15.74 -29.36 -5.93
N ALA A 224 15.56 -29.69 -7.21
CA ALA A 224 14.51 -30.61 -7.61
C ALA A 224 14.93 -32.02 -7.16
N SER A 225 14.39 -32.48 -6.02
CA SER A 225 14.50 -33.89 -5.66
C SER A 225 13.52 -34.68 -6.53
N ASP A 226 14.05 -35.66 -7.24
CA ASP A 226 13.26 -36.65 -7.95
C ASP A 226 12.48 -37.53 -6.95
N GLU A 227 11.32 -38.04 -7.35
CA GLU A 227 10.55 -39.03 -6.58
C GLU A 227 10.83 -40.44 -7.11
N GLU A 228 12.10 -40.84 -7.12
CA GLU A 228 12.47 -42.25 -7.30
C GLU A 228 12.10 -43.03 -6.03
N GLU A 229 11.08 -43.89 -6.12
CA GLU A 229 10.78 -44.87 -5.07
C GLU A 229 11.96 -45.84 -4.89
N GLU A 230 12.82 -45.59 -3.89
CA GLU A 230 13.87 -46.54 -3.49
C GLU A 230 13.24 -47.89 -3.09
N LYS A 231 13.27 -48.83 -4.03
CA LYS A 231 12.88 -50.22 -3.81
C LYS A 231 13.88 -50.91 -2.89
N TRP A 232 13.64 -50.78 -1.58
CA TRP A 232 14.26 -51.56 -0.52
C TRP A 232 14.43 -53.01 -0.96
N THR A 233 15.68 -53.44 -1.10
CA THR A 233 15.97 -54.83 -1.47
C THR A 233 15.48 -55.75 -0.36
N GLY A 234 14.84 -56.86 -0.73
CA GLY A 234 14.13 -57.71 0.23
C GLY A 234 15.00 -58.22 1.39
N GLU A 235 16.30 -58.36 1.18
CA GLU A 235 17.28 -58.72 2.24
C GLU A 235 17.51 -57.61 3.26
N GLN A 236 17.49 -56.32 2.87
CA GLN A 236 17.53 -55.23 3.86
C GLN A 236 16.23 -55.18 4.66
N GLN A 237 15.08 -55.39 4.02
CA GLN A 237 13.80 -55.41 4.74
C GLN A 237 13.73 -56.56 5.75
N THR A 238 14.19 -57.77 5.42
CA THR A 238 14.26 -58.87 6.40
C THR A 238 15.25 -58.60 7.53
N GLN A 239 16.40 -57.95 7.26
CA GLN A 239 17.31 -57.54 8.34
C GLN A 239 16.68 -56.46 9.25
N VAL A 240 16.00 -55.47 8.70
CA VAL A 240 15.27 -54.45 9.47
C VAL A 240 14.13 -55.07 10.29
N ASP A 241 13.41 -56.05 9.75
CA ASP A 241 12.35 -56.73 10.48
C ASP A 241 12.86 -57.73 11.52
N GLU A 242 14.02 -58.38 11.32
CA GLU A 242 14.68 -59.12 12.39
C GLU A 242 15.22 -58.19 13.49
N VAL A 243 15.80 -57.05 13.14
CA VAL A 243 16.21 -56.02 14.11
C VAL A 243 15.00 -55.47 14.87
N LYS A 244 13.86 -55.18 14.21
CA LYS A 244 12.60 -54.81 14.89
C LYS A 244 12.09 -55.92 15.81
N LYS A 245 12.18 -57.18 15.40
CA LYS A 245 11.73 -58.37 16.15
C LYS A 245 12.64 -58.68 17.35
N ILE A 246 13.92 -58.29 17.28
CA ILE A 246 14.86 -58.29 18.42
C ILE A 246 14.57 -57.08 19.33
N LEU A 247 14.39 -55.89 18.78
CA LEU A 247 14.16 -54.65 19.53
C LEU A 247 12.83 -54.66 20.28
N THR A 248 11.74 -55.16 19.69
CA THR A 248 10.45 -55.36 20.38
C THR A 248 10.50 -56.43 21.47
N ARG A 249 11.41 -57.41 21.38
CA ARG A 249 11.69 -58.34 22.50
C ARG A 249 12.49 -57.69 23.63
N LEU A 250 13.19 -56.59 23.36
CA LEU A 250 13.98 -55.84 24.33
C LEU A 250 13.18 -54.67 24.96
N SER A 251 12.24 -54.07 24.23
CA SER A 251 11.47 -52.90 24.70
C SER A 251 10.36 -53.22 25.71
N CYS A 252 10.13 -54.48 26.06
CA CYS A 252 9.14 -54.89 27.07
C CYS A 252 9.56 -54.65 28.53
N CYS A 253 10.75 -54.07 28.79
CA CYS A 253 11.28 -53.87 30.14
C CYS A 253 11.21 -52.39 30.58
N GLY A 254 10.13 -52.00 31.26
CA GLY A 254 10.06 -50.72 31.97
C GLY A 254 10.91 -50.73 33.24
N ASP A 255 11.89 -49.83 33.32
CA ASP A 255 12.78 -49.50 34.47
C ASP A 255 13.66 -50.62 35.05
N ARG A 256 13.27 -51.91 35.01
CA ARG A 256 14.03 -53.03 35.61
C ARG A 256 14.07 -54.26 34.72
N CYS A 257 15.16 -54.40 33.97
CA CYS A 257 15.55 -55.68 33.36
C CYS A 257 16.60 -56.35 34.26
N ASP A 258 16.29 -57.49 34.87
CA ASP A 258 17.25 -58.23 35.69
C ASP A 258 18.45 -58.70 34.86
N ASP A 259 19.66 -58.61 35.41
CA ASP A 259 20.90 -59.19 34.84
C ASP A 259 20.73 -60.65 34.41
N LYS A 260 19.85 -61.38 35.10
CA LYS A 260 19.52 -62.79 34.86
C LYS A 260 18.79 -63.02 33.54
N ALA A 261 18.02 -62.04 33.05
CA ALA A 261 17.36 -62.08 31.74
C ALA A 261 18.37 -61.77 30.62
N VAL A 262 19.18 -60.72 30.81
CA VAL A 262 20.24 -60.32 29.87
C VAL A 262 21.28 -61.44 29.68
N LYS A 263 21.76 -62.05 30.77
CA LYS A 263 22.65 -63.21 30.73
C LYS A 263 22.04 -64.43 30.04
N LYS A 264 20.72 -64.63 30.11
CA LYS A 264 20.03 -65.70 29.38
C LYS A 264 20.06 -65.47 27.87
N LEU A 265 19.82 -64.25 27.40
CA LEU A 265 19.95 -63.91 25.98
C LEU A 265 21.39 -64.06 25.49
N LEU A 266 22.37 -63.52 26.23
CA LEU A 266 23.80 -63.68 25.91
C LEU A 266 24.24 -65.15 25.84
N SER A 267 23.69 -66.02 26.70
CA SER A 267 24.00 -67.46 26.66
C SER A 267 23.50 -68.19 25.41
N HIS A 268 22.45 -67.69 24.74
CA HIS A 268 21.94 -68.29 23.50
C HIS A 268 22.80 -67.99 22.26
N PHE A 269 23.68 -66.98 22.32
CA PHE A 269 24.68 -66.68 21.29
C PHE A 269 26.06 -67.29 21.61
N GLY A 270 26.19 -68.08 22.68
CA GLY A 270 27.44 -68.66 23.19
C GLY A 270 28.05 -69.79 22.33
N GLY A 271 28.04 -69.66 21.01
CA GLY A 271 28.56 -70.63 20.04
C GLY A 271 29.96 -70.29 19.53
N ALA A 272 30.98 -70.46 20.37
CA ALA A 272 32.42 -70.33 20.06
C ALA A 272 32.92 -68.97 19.54
N GLY A 273 33.43 -68.13 20.47
CA GLY A 273 34.38 -67.04 20.14
C GLY A 273 34.07 -65.67 20.77
N GLY A 274 34.97 -65.20 21.63
CA GLY A 274 35.12 -63.78 21.99
C GLY A 274 34.18 -63.20 23.06
N GLU A 275 34.74 -62.86 24.23
CA GLU A 275 34.11 -61.93 25.19
C GLU A 275 33.88 -60.54 24.56
N GLU A 276 34.73 -60.19 23.59
CA GLU A 276 34.58 -59.04 22.69
C GLU A 276 33.22 -59.01 21.98
N SER A 277 32.68 -60.17 21.58
CA SER A 277 31.38 -60.26 20.89
C SER A 277 30.22 -59.90 21.82
N GLN A 278 30.23 -60.40 23.06
CA GLN A 278 29.23 -60.02 24.06
C GLN A 278 29.34 -58.53 24.43
N THR A 279 30.57 -58.01 24.52
CA THR A 279 30.82 -56.58 24.79
C THR A 279 30.28 -55.70 23.65
N ALA A 280 30.53 -56.06 22.40
CA ALA A 280 30.01 -55.36 21.23
C ALA A 280 28.46 -55.36 21.16
N VAL A 281 27.79 -56.44 21.58
CA VAL A 281 26.32 -56.49 21.67
C VAL A 281 25.78 -55.54 22.75
N VAL A 282 26.44 -55.44 23.92
CA VAL A 282 26.06 -54.49 24.96
C VAL A 282 26.29 -53.03 24.52
N GLU A 283 27.44 -52.73 23.91
CA GLU A 283 27.69 -51.42 23.30
C GLU A 283 26.67 -51.05 22.23
N LEU A 284 26.26 -52.01 21.38
CA LEU A 284 25.23 -51.78 20.37
C LEU A 284 23.88 -51.47 21.02
N LEU A 285 23.51 -52.17 22.11
CA LEU A 285 22.29 -51.90 22.86
C LEU A 285 22.31 -50.51 23.51
N GLU A 286 23.46 -50.07 24.05
CA GLU A 286 23.64 -48.69 24.54
C GLU A 286 23.58 -47.63 23.43
N LYS A 287 24.08 -47.94 22.22
CA LYS A 287 24.01 -47.04 21.06
C LYS A 287 22.56 -46.94 20.56
N VAL A 288 21.85 -48.06 20.43
CA VAL A 288 20.44 -48.11 20.01
C VAL A 288 19.52 -47.41 21.01
N THR A 289 19.64 -47.67 22.32
CA THR A 289 18.80 -47.00 23.34
C THR A 289 19.08 -45.49 23.44
N ARG A 290 20.31 -45.05 23.18
CA ARG A 290 20.70 -43.64 23.09
C ARG A 290 20.12 -42.96 21.84
N LEU A 291 20.13 -43.64 20.71
CA LEU A 291 19.50 -43.17 19.47
C LEU A 291 17.97 -43.12 19.60
N ASN A 292 17.33 -44.09 20.26
CA ASN A 292 15.88 -44.10 20.50
C ASN A 292 15.44 -42.87 21.30
N LYS A 293 16.18 -42.53 22.38
CA LYS A 293 15.95 -41.31 23.17
C LYS A 293 16.17 -40.02 22.37
N GLN A 294 17.12 -40.01 21.44
CA GLN A 294 17.30 -38.88 20.53
C GLN A 294 16.16 -38.76 19.51
N LEU A 295 15.63 -39.88 19.03
CA LEU A 295 14.47 -39.93 18.13
C LEU A 295 13.19 -39.43 18.84
N GLU A 296 12.90 -39.91 20.05
CA GLU A 296 11.78 -39.42 20.88
C GLU A 296 11.84 -37.90 21.12
N LEU A 297 13.04 -37.37 21.41
CA LEU A 297 13.28 -35.93 21.55
C LEU A 297 13.12 -35.18 20.21
N LYS A 298 13.45 -35.80 19.07
CA LYS A 298 13.26 -35.21 17.74
C LYS A 298 11.81 -35.23 17.28
N GLU A 299 11.08 -36.31 17.53
CA GLU A 299 9.64 -36.40 17.26
C GLU A 299 8.84 -35.40 18.10
N SER A 300 9.15 -35.26 19.39
CA SER A 300 8.48 -34.27 20.25
C SER A 300 8.81 -32.82 19.85
N GLN A 301 10.03 -32.55 19.36
CA GLN A 301 10.38 -31.27 18.73
C GLN A 301 9.59 -31.03 17.43
N ALA A 302 9.48 -32.05 16.56
CA ALA A 302 8.75 -31.96 15.30
C ALA A 302 7.25 -31.71 15.52
N ARG A 303 6.59 -32.49 16.38
CA ARG A 303 5.16 -32.32 16.72
C ARG A 303 4.87 -30.95 17.34
N LYS A 304 5.81 -30.38 18.11
CA LYS A 304 5.65 -28.99 18.61
C LYS A 304 5.74 -27.98 17.47
N ALA A 305 6.74 -28.11 16.59
CA ALA A 305 6.90 -27.21 15.45
C ALA A 305 5.71 -27.28 14.48
N GLU A 306 5.12 -28.46 14.30
CA GLU A 306 3.88 -28.69 13.55
C GLU A 306 2.69 -27.93 14.17
N MET A 307 2.48 -28.03 15.49
CA MET A 307 1.46 -27.24 16.20
C MET A 307 1.71 -25.72 16.15
N ASP A 308 2.96 -25.28 16.32
CA ASP A 308 3.34 -23.87 16.22
C ASP A 308 3.08 -23.33 14.79
N MET A 309 3.30 -24.15 13.74
CA MET A 309 3.03 -23.83 12.34
C MET A 309 1.54 -23.79 11.99
N ASP A 310 0.73 -24.74 12.48
CA ASP A 310 -0.72 -24.72 12.27
C ASP A 310 -1.38 -23.53 12.99
N GLN A 311 -0.92 -23.17 14.19
CA GLN A 311 -1.38 -21.94 14.86
C GLN A 311 -1.04 -20.67 14.05
N MET A 312 0.14 -20.62 13.43
CA MET A 312 0.51 -19.51 12.53
C MET A 312 -0.36 -19.49 11.26
N LYS A 313 -0.64 -20.66 10.68
CA LYS A 313 -1.52 -20.85 9.52
C LYS A 313 -2.94 -20.34 9.80
N ASP A 314 -3.53 -20.73 10.92
CA ASP A 314 -4.87 -20.29 11.32
C ASP A 314 -4.92 -18.77 11.54
N SER A 315 -3.90 -18.19 12.16
CA SER A 315 -3.79 -16.72 12.31
C SER A 315 -3.71 -16.00 10.96
N LEU A 316 -3.00 -16.56 9.98
CA LEU A 316 -2.90 -16.01 8.63
C LEU A 316 -4.21 -16.17 7.83
N VAL A 317 -4.94 -17.29 8.00
CA VAL A 317 -6.27 -17.48 7.40
C VAL A 317 -7.27 -16.45 7.94
N LEU A 318 -7.24 -16.16 9.25
CA LEU A 318 -8.07 -15.11 9.85
C LEU A 318 -7.72 -13.71 9.33
N GLU A 319 -6.43 -13.36 9.19
CA GLU A 319 -6.05 -12.07 8.60
C GLU A 319 -6.47 -11.97 7.13
N LEU A 320 -6.30 -13.04 6.33
CA LEU A 320 -6.73 -13.07 4.93
C LEU A 320 -8.26 -12.92 4.79
N GLN A 321 -9.05 -13.56 5.66
CA GLN A 321 -10.50 -13.41 5.68
C GLN A 321 -10.91 -11.96 6.02
N GLN A 322 -10.32 -11.36 7.06
CA GLN A 322 -10.56 -9.95 7.39
C GLN A 322 -10.18 -9.02 6.22
N LYS A 323 -9.09 -9.32 5.50
CA LYS A 323 -8.65 -8.53 4.34
C LYS A 323 -9.59 -8.68 3.14
N ALA A 324 -10.22 -9.85 2.94
CA ALA A 324 -11.27 -10.01 1.96
C ALA A 324 -12.47 -9.10 2.27
N GLU A 325 -12.98 -9.16 3.50
CA GLU A 325 -14.10 -8.32 3.97
C GLU A 325 -13.79 -6.80 3.87
N GLU A 326 -12.58 -6.38 4.22
CA GLU A 326 -12.10 -5.01 4.01
C GLU A 326 -12.12 -4.62 2.51
N THR A 327 -11.72 -5.51 1.60
CA THR A 327 -11.75 -5.23 0.15
C THR A 327 -13.16 -5.20 -0.44
N GLU A 328 -14.10 -6.01 0.05
CA GLU A 328 -15.51 -5.94 -0.37
C GLU A 328 -16.15 -4.61 0.08
N HIS A 329 -15.89 -4.18 1.32
CA HIS A 329 -16.36 -2.89 1.81
C HIS A 329 -15.82 -1.71 0.99
N LEU A 330 -14.52 -1.72 0.67
CA LEU A 330 -13.89 -0.71 -0.19
C LEU A 330 -14.40 -0.77 -1.63
N HIS A 331 -14.81 -1.93 -2.14
CA HIS A 331 -15.42 -2.05 -3.46
C HIS A 331 -16.79 -1.35 -3.52
N LEU A 332 -17.61 -1.52 -2.48
CA LEU A 332 -18.90 -0.82 -2.34
C LEU A 332 -18.71 0.70 -2.22
N GLU A 333 -17.74 1.17 -1.43
CA GLU A 333 -17.41 2.60 -1.34
C GLU A 333 -16.98 3.17 -2.70
N LEU A 334 -16.10 2.46 -3.43
CA LEU A 334 -15.68 2.86 -4.78
C LEU A 334 -16.86 2.92 -5.75
N GLN A 335 -17.77 1.95 -5.73
CA GLN A 335 -18.99 1.98 -6.56
C GLN A 335 -19.86 3.20 -6.23
N MET A 336 -20.06 3.52 -4.95
CA MET A 336 -20.79 4.72 -4.55
C MET A 336 -20.09 6.01 -5.04
N LEU A 337 -18.77 6.09 -4.91
CA LEU A 337 -17.98 7.23 -5.41
C LEU A 337 -18.03 7.36 -6.94
N GLU A 338 -18.10 6.26 -7.68
CA GLU A 338 -18.27 6.28 -9.14
C GLU A 338 -19.67 6.77 -9.54
N THR A 339 -20.74 6.34 -8.85
CA THR A 339 -22.09 6.89 -9.10
C THR A 339 -22.19 8.38 -8.80
N GLU A 340 -21.61 8.85 -7.69
CA GLU A 340 -21.59 10.28 -7.34
C GLU A 340 -20.71 11.08 -8.31
N ARG A 341 -19.60 10.52 -8.81
CA ARG A 341 -18.79 11.14 -9.87
C ARG A 341 -19.59 11.34 -11.15
N VAL A 342 -20.33 10.33 -11.61
CA VAL A 342 -21.18 10.45 -12.81
C VAL A 342 -22.28 11.49 -12.59
N ARG A 343 -22.93 11.48 -11.42
CA ARG A 343 -23.95 12.48 -11.04
C ARG A 343 -23.39 13.90 -11.06
N LEU A 344 -22.20 14.11 -10.51
CA LEU A 344 -21.52 15.41 -10.50
C LEU A 344 -21.09 15.86 -11.90
N SER A 345 -20.57 14.94 -12.73
CA SER A 345 -20.20 15.23 -14.12
C SER A 345 -21.40 15.69 -14.96
N LEU A 346 -22.59 15.13 -14.72
CA LEU A 346 -23.81 15.51 -15.41
C LEU A 346 -24.38 16.86 -14.89
N VAL A 347 -24.18 17.17 -13.61
CA VAL A 347 -24.47 18.50 -13.05
C VAL A 347 -23.51 19.56 -13.62
N GLU A 348 -22.23 19.24 -13.79
CA GLU A 348 -21.23 20.11 -14.44
C GLU A 348 -21.58 20.38 -15.90
N GLU A 349 -21.96 19.35 -16.66
CA GLU A 349 -22.46 19.48 -18.04
C GLU A 349 -23.67 20.43 -18.12
N LYS A 350 -24.68 20.25 -17.26
CA LYS A 350 -25.89 21.10 -17.29
C LYS A 350 -25.63 22.52 -16.77
N LEU A 351 -24.67 22.74 -15.88
CA LEU A 351 -24.21 24.08 -15.53
C LEU A 351 -23.54 24.77 -16.74
N MET A 352 -22.77 24.04 -17.55
CA MET A 352 -22.19 24.57 -18.79
C MET A 352 -23.26 24.89 -19.84
N ASP A 353 -24.32 24.08 -19.97
CA ASP A 353 -25.47 24.37 -20.84
C ASP A 353 -26.19 25.65 -20.40
N VAL A 354 -26.50 25.79 -19.10
CA VAL A 354 -27.10 27.00 -18.53
C VAL A 354 -26.22 28.22 -18.84
N LEU A 355 -24.91 28.15 -18.59
CA LEU A 355 -24.00 29.28 -18.85
C LEU A 355 -23.95 29.68 -20.33
N GLN A 356 -24.00 28.73 -21.25
CA GLN A 356 -24.07 29.01 -22.70
C GLN A 356 -25.40 29.69 -23.09
N LEU A 357 -26.54 29.18 -22.59
CA LEU A 357 -27.85 29.79 -22.82
C LEU A 357 -27.92 31.22 -22.24
N LEU A 358 -27.41 31.43 -21.03
CA LEU A 358 -27.31 32.76 -20.40
C LEU A 358 -26.43 33.72 -21.22
N GLN A 359 -25.33 33.24 -21.79
CA GLN A 359 -24.48 34.04 -22.68
C GLN A 359 -25.24 34.47 -23.94
N LYS A 360 -25.91 33.56 -24.64
CA LYS A 360 -26.72 33.90 -25.82
C LYS A 360 -27.84 34.90 -25.50
N LEU A 361 -28.57 34.69 -24.40
CA LEU A 361 -29.69 35.55 -23.99
C LEU A 361 -29.21 36.96 -23.61
N ARG A 362 -28.00 37.10 -23.04
CA ARG A 362 -27.34 38.39 -22.84
C ARG A 362 -27.03 39.07 -24.18
N ASP A 363 -26.52 38.32 -25.15
CA ASP A 363 -26.14 38.85 -26.47
C ASP A 363 -27.39 39.23 -27.30
N LEU A 364 -28.54 38.58 -27.03
CA LEU A 364 -29.90 38.99 -27.46
C LEU A 364 -30.52 40.13 -26.63
N ASN A 365 -29.77 40.74 -25.70
CA ASN A 365 -30.20 41.86 -24.83
C ASN A 365 -31.43 41.58 -23.95
N VAL A 366 -31.68 40.32 -23.55
CA VAL A 366 -32.79 39.96 -22.65
C VAL A 366 -32.62 40.65 -21.29
N SER A 367 -33.71 41.25 -20.77
CA SER A 367 -33.62 42.05 -19.55
C SER A 367 -33.26 41.20 -18.32
N ARG A 368 -32.39 41.73 -17.45
CA ARG A 368 -32.04 41.11 -16.15
C ARG A 368 -33.27 40.84 -15.27
N ARG A 369 -34.34 41.62 -15.42
CA ARG A 369 -35.62 41.42 -14.70
C ARG A 369 -36.40 40.22 -15.24
N SER A 370 -36.39 40.02 -16.57
CA SER A 370 -37.00 38.85 -17.22
C SER A 370 -36.26 37.58 -16.80
N LEU A 371 -34.92 37.61 -16.87
CA LEU A 371 -34.07 36.49 -16.47
C LEU A 371 -34.23 36.13 -14.98
N GLY A 372 -34.23 37.15 -14.11
CA GLY A 372 -34.48 36.95 -12.67
C GLY A 372 -35.87 36.36 -12.38
N LYS A 373 -36.90 36.73 -13.15
CA LYS A 373 -38.23 36.11 -13.04
C LYS A 373 -38.16 34.61 -13.38
N ILE A 374 -37.55 34.25 -14.52
CA ILE A 374 -37.42 32.85 -14.96
C ILE A 374 -36.77 32.00 -13.87
N LEU A 375 -35.59 32.42 -13.41
CA LEU A 375 -34.83 31.70 -12.38
C LEU A 375 -35.65 31.49 -11.09
N LEU A 376 -36.35 32.53 -10.63
CA LEU A 376 -37.20 32.44 -9.44
C LEU A 376 -38.40 31.51 -9.65
N SER A 377 -39.08 31.58 -10.80
CA SER A 377 -40.21 30.68 -11.10
C SER A 377 -39.77 29.23 -11.25
N THR A 378 -38.58 28.95 -11.81
CA THR A 378 -38.04 27.58 -11.87
C THR A 378 -37.74 27.06 -10.46
N LEU A 379 -37.05 27.84 -9.62
CA LEU A 379 -36.75 27.45 -8.23
C LEU A 379 -38.03 27.23 -7.41
N GLU A 380 -39.02 28.12 -7.54
CA GLU A 380 -40.33 28.02 -6.88
C GLU A 380 -41.11 26.78 -7.36
N SER A 381 -41.14 26.51 -8.67
CA SER A 381 -41.82 25.32 -9.22
C SER A 381 -41.18 23.99 -8.81
N CYS A 382 -39.88 23.98 -8.48
CA CYS A 382 -39.17 22.79 -8.03
C CYS A 382 -39.11 22.65 -6.50
N SER A 383 -39.69 23.56 -5.70
CA SER A 383 -39.50 23.63 -4.23
C SER A 383 -40.26 22.56 -3.42
N ASP A 384 -40.13 21.28 -3.78
CA ASP A 384 -40.61 20.13 -3.00
C ASP A 384 -39.52 19.61 -2.03
N PRO A 385 -39.73 19.66 -0.70
CA PRO A 385 -38.76 19.19 0.29
C PRO A 385 -38.53 17.66 0.32
N GLN A 386 -39.26 16.86 -0.47
CA GLN A 386 -39.00 15.41 -0.59
C GLN A 386 -37.79 15.07 -1.47
N HIS A 387 -37.40 15.94 -2.41
CA HIS A 387 -36.40 15.58 -3.43
C HIS A 387 -34.95 15.75 -2.92
N GLY A 388 -34.21 14.61 -2.90
CA GLY A 388 -32.84 14.53 -2.39
C GLY A 388 -31.76 14.94 -3.41
N LYS A 389 -30.61 14.23 -3.46
CA LYS A 389 -29.46 14.58 -4.33
C LYS A 389 -29.77 14.69 -5.85
N ALA A 390 -30.90 14.15 -6.31
CA ALA A 390 -31.37 14.26 -7.70
C ALA A 390 -31.92 15.67 -8.02
N HIS A 391 -32.50 16.35 -7.02
CA HIS A 391 -33.15 17.65 -7.12
C HIS A 391 -32.34 18.72 -7.88
N ILE A 392 -31.04 18.78 -7.63
CA ILE A 392 -30.13 19.76 -8.27
C ILE A 392 -30.12 19.59 -9.79
N LEU A 393 -30.16 18.34 -10.28
CA LEU A 393 -30.15 18.06 -11.72
C LEU A 393 -31.52 18.35 -12.35
N GLU A 394 -32.62 18.07 -11.64
CA GLU A 394 -33.98 18.40 -12.07
C GLU A 394 -34.17 19.92 -12.22
N VAL A 395 -33.72 20.70 -11.23
CA VAL A 395 -33.71 22.17 -11.26
C VAL A 395 -32.90 22.70 -12.45
N LEU A 396 -31.71 22.14 -12.71
CA LEU A 396 -30.88 22.56 -13.84
C LEU A 396 -31.49 22.21 -15.19
N ASN A 397 -32.10 21.02 -15.33
CA ASN A 397 -32.82 20.64 -16.56
C ASN A 397 -34.02 21.58 -16.81
N ALA A 398 -34.82 21.86 -15.79
CA ALA A 398 -35.94 22.80 -15.89
C ALA A 398 -35.47 24.21 -16.27
N LEU A 399 -34.37 24.68 -15.68
CA LEU A 399 -33.77 25.98 -16.01
C LEU A 399 -33.25 26.02 -17.46
N CYS A 400 -32.59 24.96 -17.94
CA CYS A 400 -32.19 24.84 -19.34
C CYS A 400 -33.39 24.94 -20.29
N HIS A 401 -34.50 24.24 -19.99
CA HIS A 401 -35.70 24.28 -20.82
C HIS A 401 -36.35 25.67 -20.87
N GLU A 402 -36.51 26.35 -19.73
CA GLU A 402 -37.09 27.70 -19.68
C GLU A 402 -36.20 28.74 -20.39
N LEU A 403 -34.87 28.66 -20.23
CA LEU A 403 -33.93 29.55 -20.93
C LEU A 403 -33.92 29.29 -22.45
N ALA A 404 -33.96 28.04 -22.89
CA ALA A 404 -34.05 27.69 -24.31
C ALA A 404 -35.39 28.11 -24.93
N ALA A 405 -36.51 27.98 -24.21
CA ALA A 405 -37.80 28.51 -24.65
C ALA A 405 -37.75 30.04 -24.84
N CYS A 406 -37.03 30.76 -23.98
CA CYS A 406 -36.82 32.20 -24.13
C CYS A 406 -35.90 32.56 -25.31
N GLU A 407 -34.93 31.71 -25.67
CA GLU A 407 -34.11 31.89 -26.89
C GLU A 407 -34.99 31.81 -28.15
N LEU A 408 -35.88 30.81 -28.23
CA LEU A 408 -36.82 30.60 -29.33
C LEU A 408 -37.87 31.72 -29.48
N LEU A 409 -38.38 32.24 -28.36
CA LEU A 409 -39.33 33.37 -28.38
C LEU A 409 -38.64 34.70 -28.77
N SER A 410 -37.36 34.87 -28.40
CA SER A 410 -36.59 36.07 -28.74
C SER A 410 -36.20 36.09 -30.23
N SER A 411 -35.74 34.95 -30.77
CA SER A 411 -35.36 34.84 -32.19
C SER A 411 -36.56 35.00 -33.13
N THR A 412 -37.67 34.31 -32.87
CA THR A 412 -38.91 34.43 -33.69
C THR A 412 -39.53 35.83 -33.64
N THR A 413 -39.29 36.61 -32.58
CA THR A 413 -39.67 38.03 -32.52
C THR A 413 -38.77 38.90 -33.42
N LEU A 414 -37.47 38.59 -33.48
CA LEU A 414 -36.46 39.36 -34.20
C LEU A 414 -36.53 39.15 -35.73
N GLU A 415 -36.78 37.93 -36.19
CA GLU A 415 -37.07 37.67 -37.61
C GLU A 415 -38.34 38.41 -38.08
N ARG A 416 -39.38 38.45 -37.22
CA ARG A 416 -40.63 39.15 -37.53
C ARG A 416 -40.42 40.65 -37.68
N THR A 417 -39.61 41.31 -36.84
CA THR A 417 -39.31 42.74 -37.02
C THR A 417 -38.46 43.03 -38.26
N GLN A 418 -37.54 42.14 -38.64
CA GLN A 418 -36.79 42.28 -39.91
C GLN A 418 -37.71 42.20 -41.14
N SER A 419 -38.72 41.32 -41.13
CA SER A 419 -39.68 41.19 -42.24
C SER A 419 -40.52 42.45 -42.53
N HIS A 420 -40.57 43.41 -41.60
CA HIS A 420 -41.36 44.65 -41.72
C HIS A 420 -40.56 45.91 -42.08
N GLN A 421 -39.25 45.81 -42.36
CA GLN A 421 -38.40 46.97 -42.72
C GLN A 421 -37.89 46.96 -44.18
N SER A 422 -38.54 46.22 -45.08
CA SER A 422 -38.23 46.24 -46.52
C SER A 422 -39.27 47.03 -47.32
N LEU A 423 -39.31 48.36 -47.14
CA LEU A 423 -40.05 49.29 -48.00
C LEU A 423 -39.44 50.71 -47.91
N THR A 424 -39.12 51.31 -49.07
CA THR A 424 -38.50 52.65 -49.26
C THR A 424 -37.12 52.82 -48.60
N ASN A 425 -36.04 53.20 -49.29
CA ASN A 425 -35.96 54.10 -50.44
C ASN A 425 -35.02 53.59 -51.54
N ALA A 426 -35.39 53.83 -52.80
CA ALA A 426 -34.49 53.72 -53.94
C ALA A 426 -34.04 55.13 -54.37
N LEU A 427 -32.76 55.45 -54.19
CA LEU A 427 -32.11 56.57 -54.85
C LEU A 427 -30.79 56.11 -55.48
N LEU A 428 -30.81 55.99 -56.80
CA LEU A 428 -29.62 55.89 -57.63
C LEU A 428 -28.80 57.17 -57.51
N ILE A 429 -27.51 57.05 -57.26
CA ILE A 429 -26.52 58.02 -57.72
C ILE A 429 -25.42 57.23 -58.45
N SER A 430 -25.19 57.59 -59.71
CA SER A 430 -24.10 57.08 -60.54
C SER A 430 -23.41 58.27 -61.20
N CYS A 431 -22.14 58.46 -60.85
CA CYS A 431 -21.09 59.12 -61.63
C CYS A 431 -19.74 58.64 -61.06
#